data_AF-A0A8H7HYB7-F1
#
_entry.id   AF-A0A8H7HYB7-F1
#
_cell.length_a   1.000
_cell.length_b   1.000
_cell.length_c   1.000
_cell.angle_alpha   90.00
_cell.angle_beta   90.00
_cell.angle_gamma   90.00
#
_symmetry.space_group_name_H-M   'P 1'
#
loop_
_entity.id
_entity.type
_entity.pdbx_description
1 polymer ?
#
loop_
_entity_poly.entity_id
_entity_poly.type
_entity_poly.pdbx_seq_one_letter_code
_entity_poly.pdbx_strand_id
1 'polypeptide(L)'
;MSHRVYVPMQPYPPIDSHLSVEYHESEPWRRCRNHLGGQEYCDPIISASSKYFMIGYTSVKPKKYATPPHRFIPRQSTTFAMYCTLALISLYLAAVRAQQVGTSKSEVHPALPWSKCTKSGGCVTQSQGKVVLDANWRWVHGTSGYTNCYTGQTWDKTLCPDGETCAKNCALEGADYPGTYGITTSGDALTLKFVTQSANKNVGSRVYLMASDDTKYEMFKLKNQEFTFDVDVSKLPCGLNGALYFVEMDADGGTARFPNNKAGAKYGTGYCDAQCARDIKFINGEGNVVDWTGSTTDPNSGKGKY
;
A
#
# COMPACT_ATOMS: atom_id res chain seq x y z
N MET A 1 -15.01 62.16 -7.20
CA MET A 1 -14.81 60.73 -6.87
C MET A 1 -14.04 60.14 -8.06
N SER A 2 -12.70 60.09 -8.11
CA SER A 2 -11.76 59.26 -7.31
C SER A 2 -12.28 57.83 -7.17
N HIS A 3 -11.61 56.78 -7.65
CA HIS A 3 -10.31 56.30 -7.15
C HIS A 3 -9.39 55.73 -8.25
N ARG A 4 -8.12 56.17 -8.25
CA ARG A 4 -6.96 55.36 -8.66
C ARG A 4 -6.33 54.82 -7.39
N VAL A 5 -5.85 53.57 -7.43
CA VAL A 5 -4.82 53.10 -6.50
C VAL A 5 -3.71 52.45 -7.32
N TYR A 6 -2.51 53.05 -7.24
CA TYR A 6 -1.22 52.49 -7.64
C TYR A 6 -0.66 51.70 -6.44
N VAL A 7 0.02 50.57 -6.69
CA VAL A 7 0.95 49.95 -5.73
C VAL A 7 2.20 49.49 -6.51
N PRO A 8 3.42 49.81 -6.04
CA PRO A 8 4.67 49.71 -6.80
C PRO A 8 5.31 48.30 -6.79
N MET A 9 6.10 48.00 -7.84
CA MET A 9 7.08 46.91 -7.87
C MET A 9 8.34 47.28 -7.08
N GLN A 10 8.77 46.42 -6.16
CA GLN A 10 10.13 46.31 -5.57
C GLN A 10 10.33 44.85 -5.06
N PRO A 11 11.57 44.37 -4.85
CA PRO A 11 12.03 43.02 -5.23
C PRO A 11 11.70 41.91 -4.22
N TYR A 12 11.43 40.70 -4.73
CA TYR A 12 11.20 39.50 -3.93
C TYR A 12 12.50 39.03 -3.23
N PRO A 13 12.49 38.78 -1.90
CA PRO A 13 13.52 37.99 -1.23
C PRO A 13 13.32 36.48 -1.51
N PRO A 14 14.32 35.62 -1.26
CA PRO A 14 14.26 34.19 -1.57
C PRO A 14 13.13 33.52 -0.77
N ILE A 15 12.30 32.76 -1.48
CA ILE A 15 11.20 31.99 -0.89
C ILE A 15 11.79 30.68 -0.38
N ASP A 16 12.10 30.62 0.92
CA ASP A 16 12.07 29.37 1.67
C ASP A 16 10.59 28.98 1.84
N SER A 17 10.11 28.05 1.02
CA SER A 17 8.75 27.54 1.13
C SER A 17 8.67 26.45 2.19
N HIS A 18 8.55 26.85 3.47
CA HIS A 18 8.10 25.94 4.52
C HIS A 18 6.61 25.63 4.30
N LEU A 19 6.29 24.39 3.93
CA LEU A 19 4.90 23.91 3.84
C LEU A 19 4.49 23.33 5.21
N SER A 20 3.76 24.10 6.00
CA SER A 20 3.09 23.62 7.22
C SER A 20 1.72 23.01 6.87
N VAL A 21 1.50 21.74 7.22
CA VAL A 21 0.20 21.08 7.05
C VAL A 21 -0.59 21.18 8.35
N GLU A 22 -1.53 22.13 8.43
CA GLU A 22 -2.50 22.23 9.53
C GLU A 22 -3.58 21.14 9.38
N TYR A 23 -3.77 20.34 10.44
CA TYR A 23 -4.78 19.28 10.49
C TYR A 23 -6.10 19.84 11.04
N HIS A 24 -7.12 19.94 10.19
CA HIS A 24 -8.51 20.15 10.61
C HIS A 24 -9.27 18.81 10.64
N GLU A 25 -9.78 18.44 11.81
CA GLU A 25 -10.52 17.20 12.03
C GLU A 25 -11.97 17.37 11.51
N SER A 26 -12.34 16.67 10.42
CA SER A 26 -13.75 16.46 10.06
C SER A 26 -14.25 15.17 10.72
N GLU A 27 -15.18 15.31 11.68
CA GLU A 27 -16.04 14.35 12.40
C GLU A 27 -15.61 12.86 12.63
N PRO A 28 -15.92 12.27 13.80
CA PRO A 28 -15.48 10.93 14.16
C PRO A 28 -16.03 9.80 13.27
N TRP A 29 -15.14 8.93 12.81
CA TRP A 29 -15.42 7.74 12.01
C TRP A 29 -16.35 6.74 12.74
N ARG A 30 -17.42 6.31 12.07
CA ARG A 30 -18.33 5.25 12.55
C ARG A 30 -17.95 3.90 11.92
N ARG A 31 -17.86 2.84 12.74
CA ARG A 31 -17.68 1.45 12.27
C ARG A 31 -19.05 0.78 12.14
N CYS A 32 -19.57 0.67 10.92
CA CYS A 32 -20.77 -0.14 10.66
C CYS A 32 -20.35 -1.61 10.50
N ARG A 33 -20.79 -2.49 11.41
CA ARG A 33 -20.74 -3.95 11.20
C ARG A 33 -22.14 -4.43 10.83
N ASN A 34 -22.24 -5.19 9.74
CA ASN A 34 -23.45 -5.94 9.43
C ASN A 34 -23.55 -7.14 10.37
N HIS A 35 -24.54 -7.12 11.27
CA HIS A 35 -25.05 -8.34 11.89
C HIS A 35 -26.36 -8.73 11.20
N LEU A 36 -26.54 -10.04 11.02
CA LEU A 36 -27.74 -10.67 10.50
C LEU A 36 -28.97 -10.19 11.32
N GLY A 37 -29.78 -9.29 10.76
CA GLY A 37 -30.97 -8.77 11.45
C GLY A 37 -31.46 -7.38 11.03
N GLY A 38 -30.67 -6.58 10.30
CA GLY A 38 -31.19 -5.36 9.64
C GLY A 38 -31.49 -4.16 10.55
N GLN A 39 -30.91 -4.07 11.75
CA GLN A 39 -30.84 -2.83 12.52
C GLN A 39 -29.39 -2.39 12.70
N GLU A 40 -29.08 -1.16 12.27
CA GLU A 40 -27.77 -0.53 12.44
C GLU A 40 -27.63 0.01 13.87
N TYR A 41 -26.58 -0.43 14.57
CA TYR A 41 -26.10 0.22 15.79
C TYR A 41 -24.68 0.70 15.54
N CYS A 42 -24.46 2.01 15.71
CA CYS A 42 -23.16 2.65 15.55
C CYS A 42 -22.47 2.78 16.91
N ASP A 43 -21.50 1.92 17.21
CA ASP A 43 -20.65 2.12 18.38
C ASP A 43 -19.50 3.09 18.06
N PRO A 44 -19.20 4.06 18.95
CA PRO A 44 -18.05 4.94 18.79
C PRO A 44 -16.73 4.17 19.01
N ILE A 45 -15.87 4.13 17.99
CA ILE A 45 -14.47 3.72 18.18
C ILE A 45 -13.69 4.92 18.71
N ILE A 46 -13.37 4.90 20.00
CA ILE A 46 -12.24 5.66 20.53
C ILE A 46 -11.02 4.74 20.39
N SER A 47 -10.28 4.87 19.29
CA SER A 47 -8.94 4.31 19.17
C SER A 47 -8.06 5.37 18.53
N ALA A 48 -6.99 5.72 19.23
CA ALA A 48 -5.94 6.59 18.73
C ALA A 48 -5.19 5.85 17.60
N SER A 49 -5.75 5.84 16.39
CA SER A 49 -5.14 5.15 15.27
C SER A 49 -3.85 5.85 14.87
N SER A 50 -2.78 5.05 14.85
CA SER A 50 -1.46 5.48 14.39
C SER A 50 -1.47 5.40 12.86
N LYS A 51 -0.88 6.38 12.17
CA LYS A 51 -0.85 6.47 10.70
C LYS A 51 0.61 6.40 10.20
N TYR A 52 0.86 6.03 8.95
CA TYR A 52 2.25 5.85 8.42
C TYR A 52 2.51 6.74 7.22
N PHE A 53 3.79 7.05 7.01
CA PHE A 53 4.29 7.87 5.92
C PHE A 53 4.31 7.13 4.57
N MET A 54 3.68 7.76 3.59
CA MET A 54 3.58 7.33 2.19
C MET A 54 4.20 8.38 1.30
N ILE A 55 5.02 7.99 0.32
CA ILE A 55 5.26 8.84 -0.86
C ILE A 55 4.92 8.04 -2.11
N GLY A 56 4.07 8.58 -2.98
CA GLY A 56 3.66 7.89 -4.20
C GLY A 56 3.29 8.82 -5.36
N TYR A 57 3.41 8.27 -6.58
CA TYR A 57 3.00 8.92 -7.83
C TYR A 57 1.78 8.25 -8.43
N THR A 58 0.71 9.02 -8.66
CA THR A 58 -0.49 8.52 -9.35
C THR A 58 -1.08 9.56 -10.32
N SER A 59 -1.78 9.10 -11.34
CA SER A 59 -2.61 9.93 -12.23
C SER A 59 -4.04 9.95 -11.69
N VAL A 60 -4.63 11.13 -11.48
CA VAL A 60 -5.95 11.29 -10.81
C VAL A 60 -7.04 11.62 -11.83
N LYS A 61 -8.11 10.81 -11.98
CA LYS A 61 -9.38 11.21 -12.64
C LYS A 61 -10.66 10.51 -12.12
N PRO A 62 -11.84 11.19 -12.20
CA PRO A 62 -13.05 10.82 -11.46
C PRO A 62 -13.92 9.77 -12.16
N LYS A 63 -14.62 8.92 -11.39
CA LYS A 63 -15.58 7.92 -11.89
C LYS A 63 -17.00 8.19 -11.41
N LYS A 64 -17.96 8.06 -12.35
CA LYS A 64 -19.41 8.02 -12.13
C LYS A 64 -19.83 6.57 -11.85
N TYR A 65 -20.72 6.38 -10.88
CA TYR A 65 -21.24 5.08 -10.46
C TYR A 65 -22.59 4.78 -11.14
N ALA A 66 -22.79 3.53 -11.55
CA ALA A 66 -24.10 2.97 -11.89
C ALA A 66 -24.15 1.53 -11.35
N THR A 67 -25.23 1.19 -10.65
CA THR A 67 -25.49 -0.09 -9.99
C THR A 67 -26.46 -0.95 -10.81
N PRO A 68 -26.32 -2.29 -10.79
CA PRO A 68 -27.40 -3.20 -11.12
C PRO A 68 -27.76 -4.18 -9.97
N PRO A 69 -28.94 -4.84 -10.04
CA PRO A 69 -29.63 -5.41 -8.88
C PRO A 69 -29.37 -6.90 -8.61
N HIS A 70 -29.66 -7.31 -7.38
CA HIS A 70 -29.53 -8.65 -6.81
C HIS A 70 -30.59 -9.66 -7.31
N ARG A 71 -30.19 -10.94 -7.43
CA ARG A 71 -31.10 -12.10 -7.47
C ARG A 71 -30.82 -13.06 -6.30
N PHE A 72 -31.91 -13.48 -5.67
CA PHE A 72 -31.99 -14.46 -4.57
C PHE A 72 -31.91 -15.91 -5.10
N ILE A 73 -31.27 -16.81 -4.34
CA ILE A 73 -31.35 -18.27 -4.50
C ILE A 73 -31.64 -18.87 -3.11
N PRO A 74 -32.61 -19.80 -2.94
CA PRO A 74 -32.96 -20.37 -1.65
C PRO A 74 -32.05 -21.55 -1.23
N ARG A 75 -31.91 -21.70 0.09
CA ARG A 75 -31.24 -22.79 0.82
C ARG A 75 -31.95 -24.14 0.61
N GLN A 76 -31.18 -25.22 0.50
CA GLN A 76 -31.62 -26.56 0.87
C GLN A 76 -30.75 -27.12 1.99
N SER A 77 -31.42 -27.78 2.93
CA SER A 77 -30.92 -28.41 4.14
C SER A 77 -30.95 -29.93 3.93
N THR A 78 -29.86 -30.63 4.24
CA THR A 78 -29.87 -32.07 4.50
C THR A 78 -28.80 -32.42 5.53
N THR A 79 -29.25 -32.79 6.72
CA THR A 79 -28.57 -33.64 7.69
C THR A 79 -28.41 -35.06 7.13
N PHE A 80 -27.29 -35.76 7.38
CA PHE A 80 -27.31 -37.17 7.81
C PHE A 80 -25.92 -37.69 8.25
N ALA A 81 -25.97 -38.43 9.36
CA ALA A 81 -25.20 -39.61 9.75
C ALA A 81 -23.67 -39.52 9.96
N MET A 82 -23.34 -39.54 11.26
CA MET A 82 -22.08 -39.95 11.88
C MET A 82 -21.79 -41.43 11.61
N TYR A 83 -20.62 -41.73 11.03
CA TYR A 83 -20.00 -43.06 11.14
C TYR A 83 -18.53 -42.91 11.56
N CYS A 84 -18.24 -43.61 12.66
CA CYS A 84 -16.96 -43.70 13.34
C CYS A 84 -16.14 -44.81 12.67
N THR A 85 -14.87 -44.56 12.29
CA THR A 85 -13.76 -45.54 12.34
C THR A 85 -12.42 -44.94 11.92
N LEU A 86 -11.41 -45.20 12.75
CA LEU A 86 -9.95 -45.23 12.50
C LEU A 86 -9.22 -43.90 12.27
N ALA A 87 -8.70 -43.37 13.37
CA ALA A 87 -7.67 -42.34 13.41
C ALA A 87 -6.30 -42.94 13.03
N LEU A 88 -5.78 -42.56 11.86
CA LEU A 88 -4.36 -42.54 11.56
C LEU A 88 -3.97 -41.08 11.34
N ILE A 89 -3.29 -40.49 12.32
CA ILE A 89 -2.74 -39.14 12.25
C ILE A 89 -1.50 -39.20 11.35
N SER A 90 -1.71 -39.13 10.03
CA SER A 90 -0.67 -38.68 9.12
C SER A 90 -0.56 -37.16 9.25
N LEU A 91 0.32 -36.71 10.16
CA LEU A 91 0.72 -35.32 10.29
C LEU A 91 1.58 -34.95 9.05
N TYR A 92 0.95 -34.84 7.89
CA TYR A 92 1.50 -34.01 6.84
C TYR A 92 1.40 -32.58 7.35
N LEU A 93 2.53 -32.02 7.77
CA LEU A 93 2.74 -30.58 7.72
C LEU A 93 2.51 -30.17 6.26
N ALA A 94 1.27 -29.94 5.89
CA ALA A 94 0.96 -29.03 4.81
C ALA A 94 1.57 -27.71 5.28
N ALA A 95 2.83 -27.46 4.88
CA ALA A 95 3.39 -26.14 4.95
C ALA A 95 2.38 -25.26 4.21
N VAL A 96 1.59 -24.52 4.97
CA VAL A 96 0.62 -23.59 4.41
C VAL A 96 1.48 -22.51 3.78
N ARG A 97 1.82 -22.74 2.52
CA ARG A 97 2.43 -21.75 1.67
C ARG A 97 1.38 -20.66 1.52
N ALA A 98 1.86 -19.46 1.46
CA ALA A 98 1.17 -18.18 1.67
C ALA A 98 1.73 -17.23 0.59
N GLN A 99 1.33 -15.96 0.42
CA GLN A 99 2.10 -15.01 -0.39
C GLN A 99 3.55 -15.02 0.10
N GLN A 100 4.42 -15.64 -0.70
CA GLN A 100 5.76 -16.03 -0.28
C GLN A 100 6.76 -14.91 -0.52
N VAL A 101 7.95 -15.13 0.01
CA VAL A 101 9.13 -14.30 -0.24
C VAL A 101 9.96 -14.98 -1.31
N GLY A 102 10.21 -14.27 -2.41
CA GLY A 102 11.16 -14.68 -3.45
C GLY A 102 12.59 -14.50 -2.95
N THR A 103 13.52 -15.24 -3.54
CA THR A 103 14.94 -15.25 -3.13
C THR A 103 15.91 -15.01 -4.28
N SER A 104 15.40 -14.77 -5.48
CA SER A 104 16.18 -14.54 -6.70
C SER A 104 16.86 -13.16 -6.67
N LYS A 105 16.24 -12.18 -6.02
CA LYS A 105 16.80 -10.85 -5.79
C LYS A 105 16.66 -10.51 -4.30
N SER A 106 17.77 -10.12 -3.68
CA SER A 106 17.76 -9.68 -2.28
C SER A 106 16.99 -8.38 -2.13
N GLU A 107 16.16 -8.28 -1.10
CA GLU A 107 15.53 -7.02 -0.69
C GLU A 107 16.47 -6.21 0.21
N VAL A 108 16.87 -5.03 -0.27
CA VAL A 108 17.74 -4.10 0.46
C VAL A 108 17.11 -2.70 0.41
N HIS A 109 16.53 -2.28 1.52
CA HIS A 109 15.84 -0.98 1.62
C HIS A 109 16.83 0.20 1.58
N PRO A 110 16.62 1.22 0.72
CA PRO A 110 17.40 2.46 0.76
C PRO A 110 17.24 3.17 2.10
N ALA A 111 18.36 3.59 2.70
CA ALA A 111 18.35 4.33 3.95
C ALA A 111 17.75 5.72 3.74
N LEU A 112 16.90 6.14 4.67
CA LEU A 112 16.28 7.47 4.72
C LEU A 112 16.20 7.91 6.19
N PRO A 113 17.28 8.45 6.76
CA PRO A 113 17.25 9.12 8.05
C PRO A 113 16.22 10.25 8.07
N TRP A 114 15.60 10.46 9.23
CA TRP A 114 14.67 11.56 9.47
C TRP A 114 14.85 12.08 10.90
N SER A 115 14.20 13.19 11.26
CA SER A 115 14.38 13.82 12.58
C SER A 115 13.13 13.74 13.44
N LYS A 116 13.28 13.29 14.69
CA LYS A 116 12.21 13.32 15.69
C LYS A 116 12.50 14.41 16.71
N CYS A 117 11.60 15.39 16.80
CA CYS A 117 11.79 16.56 17.65
C CYS A 117 10.92 16.50 18.92
N THR A 118 11.43 17.07 20.01
CA THR A 118 10.68 17.27 21.26
C THR A 118 10.88 18.71 21.74
N LYS A 119 9.90 19.25 22.49
CA LYS A 119 9.96 20.63 22.99
C LYS A 119 11.20 20.92 23.85
N SER A 120 11.66 19.94 24.63
CA SER A 120 12.78 20.10 25.56
C SER A 120 14.11 19.58 25.02
N GLY A 121 14.09 18.63 24.09
CA GLY A 121 15.29 17.91 23.63
C GLY A 121 15.77 18.27 22.22
N GLY A 122 15.13 19.23 21.55
CA GLY A 122 15.41 19.52 20.16
C GLY A 122 15.11 18.32 19.25
N CYS A 123 15.78 18.24 18.11
CA CYS A 123 15.61 17.18 17.11
C CYS A 123 16.71 16.13 17.19
N VAL A 124 16.32 14.85 17.26
CA VAL A 124 17.22 13.70 17.23
C VAL A 124 17.03 12.92 15.95
N THR A 125 18.13 12.73 15.22
CA THR A 125 18.15 11.94 13.98
C THR A 125 17.83 10.47 14.25
N GLN A 126 16.81 9.97 13.56
CA GLN A 126 16.44 8.58 13.43
C GLN A 126 17.24 7.97 12.27
N SER A 127 18.51 7.66 12.50
CA SER A 127 19.47 7.26 11.45
C SER A 127 19.17 5.92 10.79
N GLN A 128 18.32 5.09 11.41
CA GLN A 128 17.97 3.75 10.93
C GLN A 128 16.70 3.73 10.06
N GLY A 129 16.11 4.90 9.76
CA GLY A 129 14.98 4.98 8.84
C GLY A 129 15.35 4.47 7.44
N LYS A 130 14.41 3.81 6.78
CA LYS A 130 14.57 3.30 5.42
C LYS A 130 13.26 3.38 4.65
N VAL A 131 13.30 3.22 3.34
CA VAL A 131 12.09 3.13 2.51
C VAL A 131 11.93 1.74 1.89
N VAL A 132 10.69 1.27 1.82
CA VAL A 132 10.34 0.01 1.15
C VAL A 132 9.35 0.25 0.01
N LEU A 133 9.59 -0.38 -1.13
CA LEU A 133 8.70 -0.36 -2.29
C LEU A 133 7.45 -1.19 -2.04
N ASP A 134 6.31 -0.66 -2.47
CA ASP A 134 5.03 -1.32 -2.46
C ASP A 134 5.00 -2.64 -3.25
N ALA A 135 4.30 -3.63 -2.68
CA ALA A 135 4.19 -4.97 -3.22
C ALA A 135 3.64 -5.02 -4.67
N ASN A 136 2.81 -4.06 -5.08
CA ASN A 136 2.17 -4.04 -6.39
C ASN A 136 3.19 -3.82 -7.52
N TRP A 137 4.32 -3.17 -7.25
CA TRP A 137 5.40 -2.95 -8.22
C TRP A 137 6.35 -4.13 -8.36
N ARG A 138 6.36 -5.04 -7.38
CA ARG A 138 7.32 -6.14 -7.34
C ARG A 138 7.01 -7.17 -8.40
N TRP A 139 8.06 -7.86 -8.82
CA TRP A 139 7.91 -9.08 -9.61
C TRP A 139 7.24 -10.16 -8.75
N VAL A 140 6.24 -10.82 -9.34
CA VAL A 140 5.47 -11.90 -8.72
C VAL A 140 5.62 -13.15 -9.58
N HIS A 141 6.23 -14.20 -9.02
CA HIS A 141 6.47 -15.46 -9.73
C HIS A 141 6.17 -16.67 -8.85
N GLY A 142 6.08 -17.84 -9.48
CA GLY A 142 5.85 -19.11 -8.80
C GLY A 142 6.97 -19.44 -7.83
N THR A 143 6.64 -20.03 -6.68
CA THR A 143 7.60 -20.36 -5.60
C THR A 143 8.64 -21.43 -5.99
N SER A 144 8.41 -22.17 -7.07
CA SER A 144 9.27 -23.25 -7.55
C SER A 144 10.05 -22.91 -8.83
N GLY A 145 10.04 -21.66 -9.28
CA GLY A 145 10.74 -21.25 -10.51
C GLY A 145 10.54 -19.78 -10.85
N TYR A 146 10.70 -19.44 -12.12
CA TYR A 146 10.63 -18.04 -12.60
C TYR A 146 9.38 -17.73 -13.42
N THR A 147 8.41 -18.65 -13.47
CA THR A 147 7.15 -18.45 -14.17
C THR A 147 6.36 -17.35 -13.46
N ASN A 148 6.01 -16.29 -14.19
CA ASN A 148 5.26 -15.17 -13.63
C ASN A 148 3.87 -15.61 -13.17
N CYS A 149 3.49 -15.22 -11.96
CA CYS A 149 2.09 -15.29 -11.53
C CYS A 149 1.26 -14.15 -12.12
N TYR A 150 1.90 -13.01 -12.41
CA TYR A 150 1.27 -11.83 -12.98
C TYR A 150 2.16 -11.21 -14.04
N THR A 151 1.64 -11.00 -15.24
CA THR A 151 2.35 -10.38 -16.37
C THR A 151 1.46 -9.34 -17.04
N GLY A 152 1.97 -8.11 -17.24
CA GLY A 152 1.21 -7.00 -17.80
C GLY A 152 -0.01 -6.70 -16.94
N GLN A 153 -1.18 -7.19 -17.39
CA GLN A 153 -2.47 -7.00 -16.72
C GLN A 153 -3.18 -8.32 -16.35
N THR A 154 -2.51 -9.47 -16.48
CA THR A 154 -3.14 -10.80 -16.36
C THR A 154 -2.45 -11.70 -15.35
N TRP A 155 -3.26 -12.43 -14.57
CA TRP A 155 -2.81 -13.51 -13.71
C TRP A 155 -2.65 -14.82 -14.49
N ASP A 156 -1.65 -15.62 -14.14
CA ASP A 156 -1.51 -16.99 -14.61
C ASP A 156 -2.57 -17.88 -13.96
N LYS A 157 -3.47 -18.48 -14.75
CA LYS A 157 -4.61 -19.23 -14.22
C LYS A 157 -4.24 -20.56 -13.59
N THR A 158 -3.06 -21.11 -13.89
CA THR A 158 -2.59 -22.37 -13.32
C THR A 158 -2.00 -22.13 -11.94
N LEU A 159 -1.22 -21.06 -11.78
CA LEU A 159 -0.65 -20.66 -10.50
C LEU A 159 -1.68 -19.97 -9.60
N CYS A 160 -2.61 -19.22 -10.20
CA CYS A 160 -3.59 -18.37 -9.53
C CYS A 160 -5.04 -18.69 -9.95
N PRO A 161 -5.54 -19.92 -9.70
CA PRO A 161 -6.94 -20.26 -9.98
C PRO A 161 -7.93 -19.58 -9.01
N ASP A 162 -7.48 -19.30 -7.79
CA ASP A 162 -8.21 -18.57 -6.74
C ASP A 162 -7.22 -17.79 -5.88
N GLY A 163 -7.72 -16.88 -5.04
CA GLY A 163 -6.88 -15.94 -4.30
C GLY A 163 -5.99 -16.60 -3.25
N GLU A 164 -6.51 -17.61 -2.55
CA GLU A 164 -5.75 -18.33 -1.54
C GLU A 164 -4.63 -19.13 -2.21
N THR A 165 -4.95 -19.95 -3.21
CA THR A 165 -3.99 -20.75 -3.97
C THR A 165 -2.95 -19.86 -4.65
N CYS A 166 -3.36 -18.72 -5.21
CA CYS A 166 -2.45 -17.76 -5.82
C CYS A 166 -1.44 -17.23 -4.80
N ALA A 167 -1.89 -16.83 -3.61
CA ALA A 167 -0.97 -16.45 -2.55
C ALA A 167 0.00 -17.59 -2.25
N LYS A 168 -0.47 -18.84 -2.06
CA LYS A 168 0.40 -19.98 -1.75
C LYS A 168 1.48 -20.26 -2.79
N ASN A 169 1.12 -20.11 -4.05
CA ASN A 169 1.96 -20.48 -5.17
C ASN A 169 2.92 -19.38 -5.59
N CYS A 170 2.68 -18.13 -5.17
CA CYS A 170 3.38 -16.95 -5.68
C CYS A 170 4.21 -16.25 -4.62
N ALA A 171 5.34 -15.71 -5.06
CA ALA A 171 6.31 -15.03 -4.22
C ALA A 171 6.54 -13.59 -4.69
N LEU A 172 6.69 -12.65 -3.75
CA LEU A 172 7.18 -11.30 -4.01
C LEU A 172 8.70 -11.28 -4.00
N GLU A 173 9.30 -10.74 -5.05
CA GLU A 173 10.76 -10.60 -5.12
C GLU A 173 11.30 -9.30 -4.51
N GLY A 174 12.61 -9.33 -4.26
CA GLY A 174 13.35 -8.12 -3.93
C GLY A 174 13.33 -7.10 -5.06
N ALA A 175 13.71 -5.86 -4.75
CA ALA A 175 13.67 -4.74 -5.67
C ALA A 175 15.06 -4.17 -5.97
N ASP A 176 15.32 -3.91 -7.25
CA ASP A 176 16.41 -3.01 -7.67
C ASP A 176 15.87 -1.58 -7.71
N TYR A 177 15.92 -0.93 -6.55
CA TYR A 177 15.40 0.41 -6.31
C TYR A 177 15.87 1.44 -7.36
N PRO A 178 17.19 1.65 -7.58
CA PRO A 178 17.64 2.67 -8.52
C PRO A 178 17.46 2.25 -9.98
N GLY A 179 17.84 1.02 -10.34
CA GLY A 179 17.92 0.61 -11.74
C GLY A 179 16.57 0.29 -12.37
N THR A 180 15.67 -0.32 -11.60
CA THR A 180 14.35 -0.73 -12.10
C THR A 180 13.27 0.30 -11.77
N TYR A 181 13.28 0.86 -10.56
CA TYR A 181 12.20 1.72 -10.08
C TYR A 181 12.57 3.21 -10.03
N GLY A 182 13.84 3.57 -10.24
CA GLY A 182 14.28 4.97 -10.20
C GLY A 182 14.14 5.62 -8.82
N ILE A 183 14.31 4.82 -7.77
CA ILE A 183 14.23 5.22 -6.37
C ILE A 183 15.65 5.32 -5.83
N THR A 184 16.03 6.51 -5.36
CA THR A 184 17.36 6.76 -4.78
C THR A 184 17.23 7.59 -3.53
N THR A 185 18.14 7.37 -2.57
CA THR A 185 18.29 8.22 -1.38
C THR A 185 19.69 8.79 -1.29
N SER A 186 19.80 9.98 -0.69
CA SER A 186 21.08 10.63 -0.39
C SER A 186 20.91 11.51 0.84
N GLY A 187 21.54 11.13 1.97
CA GLY A 187 21.22 11.76 3.25
C GLY A 187 19.76 11.50 3.63
N ASP A 188 19.05 12.55 4.02
CA ASP A 188 17.61 12.56 4.34
C ASP A 188 16.70 12.80 3.12
N ALA A 189 17.26 12.91 1.92
CA ALA A 189 16.50 13.12 0.69
C ALA A 189 16.12 11.80 0.01
N LEU A 190 14.85 11.71 -0.41
CA LEU A 190 14.32 10.66 -1.27
C LEU A 190 13.99 11.24 -2.66
N THR A 191 14.54 10.64 -3.72
CA THR A 191 14.19 10.97 -5.11
C THR A 191 13.47 9.80 -5.77
N LEU A 192 12.36 10.10 -6.43
CA LEU A 192 11.52 9.15 -7.14
C LEU A 192 11.35 9.61 -8.58
N LYS A 193 11.86 8.84 -9.55
CA LYS A 193 11.65 9.14 -10.97
C LYS A 193 10.27 8.69 -11.44
N PHE A 194 9.63 9.51 -12.27
CA PHE A 194 8.34 9.14 -12.85
C PHE A 194 8.44 8.01 -13.87
N VAL A 195 9.46 7.99 -14.72
CA VAL A 195 9.70 6.90 -15.68
C VAL A 195 11.13 6.40 -15.53
N THR A 196 11.26 5.08 -15.41
CA THR A 196 12.56 4.39 -15.40
C THR A 196 12.53 3.30 -16.45
N GLN A 197 13.48 3.35 -17.38
CA GLN A 197 13.62 2.34 -18.43
C GLN A 197 14.75 1.39 -18.06
N SER A 198 14.42 0.11 -17.90
CA SER A 198 15.37 -0.99 -17.76
C SER A 198 15.02 -2.09 -18.77
N ALA A 199 15.00 -3.37 -18.36
CA ALA A 199 14.43 -4.45 -19.17
C ALA A 199 12.95 -4.19 -19.50
N ASN A 200 12.22 -3.54 -18.59
CA ASN A 200 10.85 -3.08 -18.78
C ASN A 200 10.74 -1.58 -18.48
N LYS A 201 9.68 -0.95 -18.98
CA LYS A 201 9.34 0.43 -18.63
C LYS A 201 8.58 0.45 -17.30
N ASN A 202 9.19 1.01 -16.26
CA ASN A 202 8.50 1.34 -15.01
C ASN A 202 7.90 2.76 -15.06
N VAL A 203 6.69 2.92 -14.52
CA VAL A 203 6.02 4.21 -14.40
C VAL A 203 5.55 4.40 -12.95
N GLY A 204 6.05 5.46 -12.31
CA GLY A 204 5.77 5.79 -10.92
C GLY A 204 6.32 4.77 -9.91
N SER A 205 6.04 5.05 -8.65
CA SER A 205 6.36 4.20 -7.52
C SER A 205 5.51 4.61 -6.32
N ARG A 206 5.38 3.72 -5.34
CA ARG A 206 4.86 4.01 -4.01
C ARG A 206 5.78 3.38 -2.97
N VAL A 207 6.21 4.16 -1.99
CA VAL A 207 7.10 3.68 -0.92
C VAL A 207 6.57 4.04 0.46
N TYR A 208 6.98 3.24 1.44
CA TYR A 208 6.63 3.37 2.86
C TYR A 208 7.89 3.63 3.68
N LEU A 209 7.79 4.44 4.72
CA LEU A 209 8.86 4.56 5.71
C LEU A 209 8.86 3.34 6.64
N MET A 210 10.02 2.72 6.80
CA MET A 210 10.27 1.59 7.67
C MET A 210 10.77 2.04 9.03
N ALA A 211 10.34 1.32 10.07
CA ALA A 211 10.94 1.39 11.39
C ALA A 211 12.36 0.79 11.37
N SER A 212 13.13 1.01 12.44
CA SER A 212 14.54 0.61 12.53
C SER A 212 14.79 -0.91 12.42
N ASP A 213 13.77 -1.74 12.64
CA ASP A 213 13.90 -3.20 12.66
C ASP A 213 13.80 -3.86 11.28
N ASP A 214 13.55 -3.09 10.21
CA ASP A 214 13.43 -3.59 8.82
C ASP A 214 12.26 -4.57 8.58
N THR A 215 11.40 -4.77 9.57
CA THR A 215 10.28 -5.72 9.53
C THR A 215 8.93 -5.05 9.75
N LYS A 216 8.93 -3.78 10.17
CA LYS A 216 7.73 -2.98 10.38
C LYS A 216 7.84 -1.61 9.73
N TYR A 217 6.70 -1.03 9.39
CA TYR A 217 6.58 0.36 9.00
C TYR A 217 6.73 1.31 10.21
N GLU A 218 7.18 2.53 9.96
CA GLU A 218 7.33 3.57 10.99
C GLU A 218 5.99 4.22 11.33
N MET A 219 5.64 4.16 12.62
CA MET A 219 4.33 4.51 13.14
C MET A 219 4.22 5.93 13.66
N PHE A 220 3.46 6.79 12.97
CA PHE A 220 3.24 8.16 13.40
C PHE A 220 1.92 8.34 14.16
N LYS A 221 2.01 8.93 15.35
CA LYS A 221 0.85 9.37 16.15
C LYS A 221 0.71 10.87 16.03
N LEU A 222 0.01 11.32 14.98
CA LEU A 222 0.02 12.72 14.56
C LEU A 222 -0.84 13.66 15.43
N LYS A 223 -1.73 13.15 16.28
CA LYS A 223 -2.55 14.01 17.15
C LYS A 223 -1.64 14.85 18.05
N ASN A 224 -1.85 16.17 18.03
CA ASN A 224 -1.05 17.16 18.76
C ASN A 224 0.46 17.12 18.41
N GLN A 225 0.79 16.74 17.18
CA GLN A 225 2.16 16.80 16.64
C GLN A 225 2.17 17.56 15.31
N GLU A 226 3.36 18.01 14.91
CA GLU A 226 3.62 18.60 13.60
C GLU A 226 4.42 17.61 12.75
N PHE A 227 4.17 17.61 11.45
CA PHE A 227 4.98 16.90 10.47
C PHE A 227 5.45 17.90 9.41
N THR A 228 6.75 17.98 9.18
CA THR A 228 7.37 18.90 8.22
C THR A 228 8.30 18.14 7.27
N PHE A 229 8.41 18.63 6.05
CA PHE A 229 9.32 18.10 5.04
C PHE A 229 9.59 19.17 3.99
N ASP A 230 10.76 19.07 3.37
CA ASP A 230 11.12 19.88 2.20
C ASP A 230 10.80 19.10 0.92
N VAL A 231 10.39 19.81 -0.14
CA VAL A 231 10.02 19.18 -1.40
C VAL A 231 10.40 20.04 -2.60
N ASP A 232 11.04 19.41 -3.58
CA ASP A 232 11.26 19.99 -4.90
C ASP A 232 10.22 19.44 -5.89
N VAL A 233 9.25 20.30 -6.25
CA VAL A 233 8.21 19.99 -7.25
C VAL A 233 8.49 20.64 -8.61
N SER A 234 9.66 21.26 -8.81
CA SER A 234 10.00 22.02 -10.03
C SER A 234 9.94 21.19 -11.31
N LYS A 235 10.09 19.87 -11.20
CA LYS A 235 10.06 18.91 -12.31
C LYS A 235 8.74 18.14 -12.41
N LEU A 236 7.69 18.57 -11.70
CA LEU A 236 6.36 17.97 -11.76
C LEU A 236 5.44 18.79 -12.69
N PRO A 237 5.35 18.45 -13.99
CA PRO A 237 4.40 19.10 -14.89
C PRO A 237 2.95 18.73 -14.54
N CYS A 238 2.01 19.46 -15.14
CA CYS A 238 0.59 19.15 -15.06
C CYS A 238 0.29 17.68 -15.39
N GLY A 239 -0.59 17.07 -14.60
CA GLY A 239 -1.00 15.66 -14.77
C GLY A 239 -0.16 14.65 -13.98
N LEU A 240 0.92 15.09 -13.32
CA LEU A 240 1.63 14.29 -12.31
C LEU A 240 1.26 14.74 -10.91
N ASN A 241 1.41 13.83 -9.95
CA ASN A 241 1.20 14.08 -8.54
C ASN A 241 2.34 13.44 -7.75
N GLY A 242 3.19 14.26 -7.12
CA GLY A 242 4.12 13.82 -6.10
C GLY A 242 3.42 13.92 -4.75
N ALA A 243 2.87 12.80 -4.28
CA ALA A 243 2.05 12.80 -3.07
C ALA A 243 2.85 12.32 -1.87
N LEU A 244 2.74 13.05 -0.75
CA LEU A 244 3.11 12.59 0.58
C LEU A 244 1.85 12.55 1.43
N TYR A 245 1.55 11.41 2.05
CA TYR A 245 0.32 11.26 2.83
C TYR A 245 0.43 10.18 3.91
N PHE A 246 -0.63 10.04 4.70
CA PHE A 246 -0.71 9.03 5.74
C PHE A 246 -1.91 8.10 5.57
N VAL A 247 -1.71 6.81 5.83
CA VAL A 247 -2.75 5.77 5.80
C VAL A 247 -2.70 4.89 7.07
N GLU A 248 -3.78 4.16 7.34
CA GLU A 248 -3.92 3.29 8.52
C GLU A 248 -3.50 1.84 8.18
N MET A 249 -2.22 1.70 7.80
CA MET A 249 -1.45 0.44 7.66
C MET A 249 -1.53 -0.47 8.91
N ASP A 250 -1.45 -1.80 8.79
CA ASP A 250 -0.91 -2.62 9.88
C ASP A 250 0.62 -2.50 9.88
N ALA A 251 1.26 -2.42 11.05
CA ALA A 251 2.70 -2.10 11.13
C ALA A 251 3.57 -3.18 10.50
N ASP A 252 3.11 -4.42 10.57
CA ASP A 252 3.74 -5.60 10.00
C ASP A 252 3.30 -5.91 8.56
N GLY A 253 2.56 -4.99 7.93
CA GLY A 253 1.96 -5.20 6.60
C GLY A 253 0.87 -6.27 6.57
N GLY A 254 0.32 -6.65 7.73
CA GLY A 254 -0.79 -7.57 7.91
C GLY A 254 -0.39 -9.02 8.25
N THR A 255 0.89 -9.31 8.48
CA THR A 255 1.36 -10.70 8.68
C THR A 255 0.77 -11.36 9.94
N ALA A 256 0.52 -10.62 11.01
CA ALA A 256 -0.11 -11.15 12.22
C ALA A 256 -1.59 -11.52 12.01
N ARG A 257 -2.31 -10.75 11.19
CA ARG A 257 -3.75 -10.97 10.93
C ARG A 257 -4.00 -11.96 9.80
N PHE A 258 -3.06 -12.07 8.86
CA PHE A 258 -3.20 -12.86 7.66
C PHE A 258 -2.02 -13.85 7.57
N PRO A 259 -2.18 -15.07 8.11
CA PRO A 259 -1.12 -16.08 8.08
C PRO A 259 -0.63 -16.43 6.68
N ASN A 260 -1.49 -16.18 5.67
CA ASN A 260 -1.16 -16.31 4.27
C ASN A 260 -0.34 -15.14 3.70
N ASN A 261 0.11 -14.18 4.51
CA ASN A 261 1.11 -13.20 4.12
C ASN A 261 2.44 -13.53 4.83
N LYS A 262 3.47 -13.96 4.09
CA LYS A 262 4.83 -14.16 4.64
C LYS A 262 5.80 -13.03 4.28
N ALA A 263 5.39 -12.13 3.40
CA ALA A 263 6.25 -11.05 2.91
C ALA A 263 6.22 -9.86 3.88
N GLY A 264 5.02 -9.41 4.27
CA GLY A 264 4.84 -8.36 5.26
C GLY A 264 5.38 -6.99 4.86
N ALA A 265 5.57 -6.12 5.86
CA ALA A 265 6.07 -4.77 5.65
C ALA A 265 7.43 -4.73 4.95
N LYS A 266 8.28 -5.74 5.17
CA LYS A 266 9.57 -5.91 4.47
C LYS A 266 9.43 -5.99 2.94
N TYR A 267 8.27 -6.36 2.43
CA TYR A 267 8.00 -6.38 0.98
C TYR A 267 6.85 -5.43 0.59
N GLY A 268 6.52 -4.46 1.44
CA GLY A 268 5.56 -3.41 1.12
C GLY A 268 4.11 -3.90 1.00
N THR A 269 3.71 -4.92 1.77
CA THR A 269 2.32 -5.44 1.76
C THR A 269 1.38 -4.65 2.65
N GLY A 270 0.07 -4.86 2.46
CA GLY A 270 -0.96 -4.38 3.38
C GLY A 270 -1.48 -2.98 3.08
N TYR A 271 -1.21 -2.45 1.87
CA TYR A 271 -1.69 -1.13 1.46
C TYR A 271 -3.21 -1.02 1.54
N CYS A 272 -3.65 0.12 2.05
CA CYS A 272 -5.03 0.57 2.03
C CYS A 272 -5.06 2.10 1.96
N ASP A 273 -6.14 2.65 1.42
CA ASP A 273 -6.39 4.08 1.43
C ASP A 273 -7.90 4.36 1.42
N ALA A 274 -8.28 5.63 1.49
CA ALA A 274 -9.69 6.04 1.46
C ALA A 274 -10.38 5.81 0.11
N GLN A 275 -9.65 5.43 -0.95
CA GLN A 275 -10.23 5.13 -2.26
C GLN A 275 -10.70 3.69 -2.37
N CYS A 276 -10.36 2.83 -1.40
CA CYS A 276 -10.61 1.39 -1.47
C CYS A 276 -10.05 0.81 -2.79
N ALA A 277 -8.77 1.08 -3.04
CA ALA A 277 -8.07 0.74 -4.27
C ALA A 277 -8.19 -0.76 -4.63
N ARG A 278 -8.85 -1.06 -5.75
CA ARG A 278 -9.09 -2.43 -6.25
C ARG A 278 -8.00 -2.97 -7.17
N ASP A 279 -7.00 -2.15 -7.47
CA ASP A 279 -5.84 -2.46 -8.33
C ASP A 279 -4.68 -3.12 -7.57
N ILE A 280 -4.88 -3.40 -6.28
CA ILE A 280 -3.90 -4.08 -5.43
C ILE A 280 -3.93 -5.57 -5.71
N LYS A 281 -2.78 -6.11 -6.11
CA LYS A 281 -2.61 -7.53 -6.47
C LYS A 281 -2.79 -8.48 -5.30
N PHE A 282 -2.42 -8.08 -4.09
CA PHE A 282 -2.55 -8.92 -2.89
C PHE A 282 -3.21 -8.15 -1.74
N ILE A 283 -4.33 -8.67 -1.24
CA ILE A 283 -5.10 -8.08 -0.14
C ILE A 283 -5.36 -9.18 0.88
N ASN A 284 -5.12 -8.90 2.17
CA ASN A 284 -5.38 -9.83 3.28
C ASN A 284 -4.68 -11.22 3.13
N GLY A 285 -3.52 -11.26 2.47
CA GLY A 285 -2.79 -12.51 2.24
C GLY A 285 -3.38 -13.38 1.13
N GLU A 286 -4.25 -12.84 0.28
CA GLU A 286 -4.80 -13.50 -0.90
C GLU A 286 -4.45 -12.72 -2.17
N GLY A 287 -4.27 -13.43 -3.29
CA GLY A 287 -4.22 -12.80 -4.61
C GLY A 287 -5.61 -12.26 -5.00
N ASN A 288 -5.68 -11.02 -5.47
CA ASN A 288 -6.91 -10.37 -5.91
C ASN A 288 -7.31 -10.83 -7.34
N VAL A 289 -7.44 -12.14 -7.54
CA VAL A 289 -7.60 -12.76 -8.87
C VAL A 289 -9.05 -12.80 -9.34
N VAL A 290 -10.00 -12.82 -8.39
CA VAL A 290 -11.42 -12.94 -8.67
C VAL A 290 -11.91 -11.68 -9.38
N ASP A 291 -12.62 -11.87 -10.50
CA ASP A 291 -13.13 -10.79 -11.36
C ASP A 291 -12.06 -9.80 -11.84
N TRP A 292 -10.78 -10.23 -11.89
CA TRP A 292 -9.69 -9.38 -12.32
C TRP A 292 -9.87 -8.94 -13.77
N THR A 293 -10.02 -7.64 -13.98
CA THR A 293 -10.16 -7.01 -15.29
C THR A 293 -9.02 -6.05 -15.53
N GLY A 294 -8.27 -6.23 -16.61
CA GLY A 294 -7.18 -5.33 -16.97
C GLY A 294 -7.67 -3.92 -17.29
N SER A 295 -6.83 -2.92 -16.99
CA SER A 295 -7.14 -1.53 -17.28
C SER A 295 -7.12 -1.25 -18.78
N THR A 296 -8.03 -0.42 -19.27
CA THR A 296 -8.03 0.02 -20.67
C THR A 296 -7.04 1.14 -20.95
N THR A 297 -6.47 1.76 -19.91
CA THR A 297 -5.61 2.94 -20.00
C THR A 297 -4.23 2.73 -19.39
N ASP A 298 -3.97 1.56 -18.82
CA ASP A 298 -2.69 1.23 -18.19
C ASP A 298 -2.37 -0.26 -18.43
N PRO A 299 -1.32 -0.57 -19.22
CA PRO A 299 -0.98 -1.95 -19.56
C PRO A 299 -0.43 -2.78 -18.40
N ASN A 300 -0.15 -2.16 -17.24
CA ASN A 300 0.46 -2.79 -16.08
C ASN A 300 -0.48 -2.92 -14.87
N SER A 301 -1.76 -2.53 -15.02
CA SER A 301 -2.74 -2.57 -13.95
C SER A 301 -4.07 -3.18 -14.37
N GLY A 302 -4.88 -3.47 -13.37
CA GLY A 302 -6.23 -3.99 -13.51
C GLY A 302 -6.98 -3.76 -12.21
N LYS A 303 -8.15 -4.37 -12.09
CA LYS A 303 -8.97 -4.31 -10.88
C LYS A 303 -9.57 -5.68 -10.59
N GLY A 304 -9.35 -6.18 -9.39
CA GLY A 304 -9.97 -7.41 -8.89
C GLY A 304 -11.25 -7.10 -8.12
N LYS A 305 -11.87 -8.13 -7.57
CA LYS A 305 -13.10 -8.03 -6.77
C LYS A 305 -12.95 -7.12 -5.55
N TYR A 306 -11.83 -7.26 -4.83
CA TYR A 306 -11.55 -6.57 -3.59
C TYR A 306 -10.84 -5.24 -3.83
#